data_AF-A0A846C5V9-F1
#
_entry.id   AF-A0A846C5V9-F1
#
_cell.length_a   1.000
_cell.length_b   1.000
_cell.length_c   1.000
_cell.angle_alpha   90.00
_cell.angle_beta   90.00
_cell.angle_gamma   90.00
#
_symmetry.space_group_name_H-M   'P 1'
#
loop_
_entity.id
_entity.type
_entity.pdbx_description
1 polymer ?
#
loop_
_entity_poly.entity_id
_entity_poly.type
_entity_poly.pdbx_seq_one_letter_code
_entity_poly.pdbx_strand_id
1 'polypeptide(L)'
;MNGLNIYELRRYIEHAIANQEELDLIILGLDFFMFNTFLENQPSFSENRLEKRHISLADFVNITFSSDALIASKETIVESKKNPPDNIGYGENGFMPYRNPDPEKTQWRFKNSINVYYNFNAKYQLSTPLDELKKIVDLCQQHKIKLISFISPSHVTQWEAIRATGEWSTFEDWKREVVEITPVFDFSGYNSITSEPIYNEMENYTDNSHYTPKVGNLILNRILDYEQEEVPEDFGILINPGNIESHLTKIRQDREVWAKNNPDEVKLVKEIKDKYDEKLAEKADK
;
A
#
# COMPACT_ATOMS: atom_id res chain seq x y z
N MET A 1 -9.35 -1.92 6.76
CA MET A 1 -8.75 -3.16 6.24
C MET A 1 -7.25 -2.93 6.17
N ASN A 2 -6.45 -3.86 6.68
CA ASN A 2 -5.00 -3.82 6.49
C ASN A 2 -4.68 -4.40 5.09
N GLY A 3 -3.53 -4.06 4.50
CA GLY A 3 -3.12 -4.68 3.24
C GLY A 3 -2.75 -6.16 3.42
N LEU A 4 -2.60 -6.88 2.31
CA LEU A 4 -2.12 -8.26 2.30
C LEU A 4 -0.63 -8.32 2.71
N ASN A 5 -0.20 -9.41 3.36
CA ASN A 5 1.21 -9.62 3.67
C ASN A 5 1.97 -10.26 2.49
N ILE A 6 3.31 -10.28 2.56
CA ILE A 6 4.14 -10.78 1.45
C ILE A 6 3.95 -12.29 1.17
N TYR A 7 3.51 -13.07 2.17
CA TYR A 7 3.15 -14.48 1.97
C TYR A 7 1.89 -14.62 1.10
N GLU A 8 0.82 -13.89 1.45
CA GLU A 8 -0.41 -13.83 0.66
C GLU A 8 -0.10 -13.36 -0.77
N LEU A 9 0.78 -12.37 -0.93
CA LEU A 9 1.20 -11.86 -2.24
C LEU A 9 1.82 -12.97 -3.10
N ARG A 10 2.77 -13.74 -2.54
CA ARG A 10 3.36 -14.89 -3.24
C ARG A 10 2.28 -15.89 -3.63
N ARG A 11 1.36 -16.24 -2.73
CA ARG A 11 0.29 -17.21 -3.04
C ARG A 11 -0.63 -16.73 -4.16
N TYR A 12 -0.91 -15.41 -4.25
CA TYR A 12 -1.66 -14.86 -5.38
C TYR A 12 -0.86 -14.89 -6.70
N ILE A 13 0.46 -14.69 -6.65
CA ILE A 13 1.33 -14.85 -7.82
C ILE A 13 1.33 -16.31 -8.30
N GLU A 14 1.45 -17.28 -7.40
CA GLU A 14 1.35 -18.71 -7.75
C GLU A 14 0.00 -19.05 -8.37
N HIS A 15 -1.08 -18.49 -7.83
CA HIS A 15 -2.40 -18.63 -8.43
C HIS A 15 -2.45 -18.05 -9.85
N ALA A 16 -1.87 -16.86 -10.08
CA ALA A 16 -1.82 -16.26 -11.42
C ALA A 16 -1.04 -17.15 -12.39
N ILE A 17 0.16 -17.62 -12.01
CA ILE A 17 1.00 -18.50 -12.82
C ILE A 17 0.27 -19.82 -13.16
N ALA A 18 -0.41 -20.44 -12.20
CA ALA A 18 -1.15 -21.68 -12.44
C ALA A 18 -2.34 -21.52 -13.41
N ASN A 19 -2.88 -20.31 -13.51
CA ASN A 19 -4.11 -20.05 -14.27
C ASN A 19 -3.89 -19.21 -15.54
N GLN A 20 -2.70 -18.66 -15.75
CA GLN A 20 -2.35 -17.84 -16.91
C GLN A 20 -1.09 -18.39 -17.57
N GLU A 21 -1.26 -19.25 -18.58
CA GLU A 21 -0.16 -19.95 -19.25
C GLU A 21 0.75 -19.01 -20.05
N GLU A 22 0.25 -17.83 -20.42
CA GLU A 22 0.97 -16.81 -21.21
C GLU A 22 1.47 -15.63 -20.35
N LEU A 23 1.44 -15.74 -19.02
CA LEU A 23 1.92 -14.67 -18.13
C LEU A 23 3.42 -14.43 -18.35
N ASP A 24 3.79 -13.22 -18.77
CA ASP A 24 5.17 -12.85 -19.13
C ASP A 24 5.71 -11.66 -18.32
N LEU A 25 4.84 -10.87 -17.71
CA LEU A 25 5.20 -9.67 -16.93
C LEU A 25 4.40 -9.60 -15.61
N ILE A 26 5.11 -9.36 -14.52
CA ILE A 26 4.55 -8.96 -13.23
C ILE A 26 5.15 -7.61 -12.84
N ILE A 27 4.28 -6.63 -12.57
CA ILE A 27 4.64 -5.37 -11.93
C ILE A 27 4.18 -5.46 -10.47
N LEU A 28 5.13 -5.41 -9.54
CA LEU A 28 4.91 -5.75 -8.14
C LEU A 28 5.13 -4.53 -7.23
N GLY A 29 4.07 -4.07 -6.57
CA GLY A 29 4.15 -3.08 -5.50
C GLY A 29 4.58 -3.72 -4.19
N LEU A 30 5.60 -3.15 -3.54
CA LEU A 30 6.14 -3.58 -2.25
C LEU A 30 5.92 -2.48 -1.21
N ASP A 31 5.13 -2.78 -0.18
CA ASP A 31 4.90 -1.88 0.95
C ASP A 31 5.59 -2.42 2.21
N PHE A 32 6.18 -1.51 3.00
CA PHE A 32 6.94 -1.85 4.21
C PHE A 32 6.14 -2.71 5.22
N PHE A 33 4.84 -2.43 5.36
CA PHE A 33 3.98 -3.16 6.30
C PHE A 33 3.79 -4.63 5.90
N MET A 34 3.93 -4.98 4.61
CA MET A 34 3.76 -6.37 4.12
C MET A 34 4.80 -7.32 4.71
N PHE A 35 5.92 -6.76 5.18
CA PHE A 35 7.06 -7.45 5.80
C PHE A 35 7.04 -7.35 7.33
N ASN A 36 5.93 -6.97 7.95
CA ASN A 36 5.79 -6.97 9.40
C ASN A 36 5.51 -8.38 9.91
N THR A 37 6.33 -8.91 10.82
CA THR A 37 6.15 -10.25 11.41
C THR A 37 4.82 -10.39 12.15
N PHE A 38 4.26 -9.28 12.64
CA PHE A 38 2.97 -9.27 13.35
C PHE A 38 1.76 -9.20 12.41
N LEU A 39 1.97 -9.08 11.09
CA LEU A 39 0.88 -9.03 10.13
C LEU A 39 0.38 -10.42 9.78
N GLU A 40 -0.76 -10.79 10.35
CA GLU A 40 -1.46 -12.03 10.01
C GLU A 40 -2.11 -11.96 8.63
N ASN A 41 -2.43 -13.13 8.06
CA ASN A 41 -3.18 -13.22 6.80
C ASN A 41 -4.54 -12.53 6.95
N GLN A 42 -5.06 -11.98 5.86
CA GLN A 42 -6.40 -11.40 5.88
C GLN A 42 -7.45 -12.47 6.23
N PRO A 43 -8.49 -12.14 7.01
CA PRO A 43 -9.53 -13.11 7.37
C PRO A 43 -10.24 -13.74 6.15
N SER A 44 -10.25 -13.05 5.02
CA SER A 44 -10.85 -13.52 3.76
C SER A 44 -9.89 -14.36 2.91
N PHE A 45 -8.59 -14.39 3.24
CA PHE A 45 -7.59 -15.17 2.53
C PHE A 45 -7.78 -16.66 2.77
N SER A 46 -7.71 -17.44 1.69
CA SER A 46 -7.88 -18.89 1.76
C SER A 46 -7.13 -19.56 0.61
N GLU A 47 -6.08 -20.31 0.95
CA GLU A 47 -5.32 -21.10 -0.03
C GLU A 47 -6.18 -22.10 -0.79
N ASN A 48 -7.26 -22.60 -0.16
CA ASN A 48 -8.18 -23.52 -0.81
C ASN A 48 -8.88 -22.93 -2.04
N ARG A 49 -8.82 -21.61 -2.26
CA ARG A 49 -9.34 -20.94 -3.46
C ARG A 49 -8.28 -20.75 -4.54
N LEU A 50 -7.01 -20.91 -4.19
CA LEU A 50 -5.88 -20.61 -5.05
C LEU A 50 -5.54 -21.81 -5.94
N GLU A 51 -4.81 -21.53 -7.03
CA GLU A 51 -4.41 -22.50 -8.06
C GLU A 51 -5.54 -23.37 -8.63
N LYS A 52 -6.80 -22.88 -8.59
CA LYS A 52 -7.98 -23.58 -9.11
C LYS A 52 -8.67 -22.78 -10.21
N ARG A 53 -9.14 -23.50 -11.23
CA ARG A 53 -10.02 -22.98 -12.29
C ARG A 53 -11.52 -23.21 -12.01
N HIS A 54 -11.88 -23.61 -10.80
CA HIS A 54 -13.26 -23.92 -10.41
C HIS A 54 -13.59 -23.46 -8.99
N ILE A 55 -14.87 -23.19 -8.72
CA ILE A 55 -15.38 -22.87 -7.39
C ILE A 55 -15.42 -24.16 -6.56
N SER A 56 -14.87 -24.13 -5.34
CA SER A 56 -14.92 -25.28 -4.45
C SER A 56 -16.36 -25.56 -3.98
N LEU A 57 -16.71 -26.82 -3.70
CA LEU A 57 -18.05 -27.14 -3.17
C LEU A 57 -18.36 -26.40 -1.86
N ALA A 58 -17.34 -26.23 -1.01
CA ALA A 58 -17.46 -25.45 0.23
C ALA A 58 -17.79 -23.98 -0.06
N ASP A 59 -17.10 -23.34 -1.02
CA ASP A 59 -17.42 -21.97 -1.43
C ASP A 59 -18.79 -21.88 -2.10
N PHE A 60 -19.15 -22.86 -2.94
CA PHE A 60 -20.48 -22.89 -3.56
C PHE A 60 -21.59 -22.91 -2.49
N VAL A 61 -21.48 -23.79 -1.49
CA VAL A 61 -22.44 -23.85 -0.37
C VAL A 61 -22.44 -22.57 0.43
N ASN A 62 -21.27 -22.03 0.78
CA ASN A 62 -21.16 -20.78 1.54
C ASN A 62 -21.74 -19.58 0.78
N ILE A 63 -21.56 -19.50 -0.54
CA ILE A 63 -22.10 -18.41 -1.36
C ILE A 63 -23.62 -18.56 -1.53
N THR A 64 -24.12 -19.79 -1.70
CA THR A 64 -25.54 -20.04 -2.03
C THR A 64 -26.45 -20.13 -0.80
N PHE A 65 -25.93 -20.57 0.35
CA PHE A 65 -26.71 -20.81 1.57
C PHE A 65 -26.24 -19.96 2.77
N SER A 66 -25.57 -18.83 2.53
CA SER A 66 -25.18 -17.93 3.62
C SER A 66 -26.37 -17.09 4.09
N SER A 67 -26.67 -17.20 5.39
CA SER A 67 -27.55 -16.26 6.09
C SER A 67 -27.02 -14.83 6.01
N ASP A 68 -25.70 -14.66 5.96
CA ASP A 68 -25.05 -13.35 5.84
C ASP A 68 -25.34 -12.73 4.47
N ALA A 69 -25.37 -13.54 3.39
CA ALA A 69 -25.75 -13.06 2.06
C ALA A 69 -27.22 -12.59 2.02
N LEU A 70 -28.11 -13.30 2.71
CA LEU A 70 -29.53 -12.89 2.83
C LEU A 70 -29.68 -11.62 3.68
N ILE A 71 -28.95 -11.50 4.79
CA ILE A 71 -28.93 -10.30 5.65
C ILE A 71 -28.38 -9.10 4.86
N ALA A 72 -27.21 -9.25 4.22
CA ALA A 72 -26.59 -8.21 3.41
C ALA A 72 -27.47 -7.78 2.23
N SER A 73 -28.19 -8.71 1.58
CA SER A 73 -29.17 -8.41 0.54
C SER A 73 -30.33 -7.56 1.09
N LYS A 74 -30.88 -7.94 2.25
CA LYS A 74 -31.94 -7.17 2.92
C LYS A 74 -31.45 -5.78 3.32
N GLU A 75 -30.26 -5.68 3.90
CA GLU A 75 -29.62 -4.39 4.25
C GLU A 75 -29.43 -3.52 3.02
N THR A 76 -28.94 -4.08 1.92
CA THR A 76 -28.77 -3.39 0.63
C THR A 76 -30.10 -2.86 0.08
N ILE A 77 -31.19 -3.64 0.15
CA ILE A 77 -32.53 -3.21 -0.26
C ILE A 77 -33.07 -2.08 0.64
N VAL A 78 -32.81 -2.16 1.95
CA VAL A 78 -33.23 -1.12 2.90
C VAL A 78 -32.46 0.17 2.63
N GLU A 79 -31.14 0.09 2.43
CA GLU A 79 -30.28 1.25 2.25
C GLU A 79 -30.52 1.93 0.90
N SER A 80 -30.64 1.16 -0.19
CA SER A 80 -30.97 1.68 -1.52
C SER A 80 -32.32 2.41 -1.60
N LYS A 81 -33.24 2.13 -0.67
CA LYS A 81 -34.54 2.82 -0.56
C LYS A 81 -34.49 4.09 0.29
N LYS A 82 -33.52 4.22 1.19
CA LYS A 82 -33.37 5.39 2.08
C LYS A 82 -32.64 6.53 1.38
N ASN A 83 -31.55 6.19 0.68
CA ASN A 83 -30.82 7.06 -0.22
C ASN A 83 -30.36 6.18 -1.38
N PRO A 84 -30.63 6.51 -2.66
CA PRO A 84 -29.89 5.87 -3.73
C PRO A 84 -28.40 6.11 -3.43
N PRO A 85 -27.56 5.08 -3.34
CA PRO A 85 -26.15 5.32 -3.12
C PRO A 85 -25.64 6.15 -4.30
N ASP A 86 -24.95 7.26 -4.01
CA ASP A 86 -24.09 7.95 -5.01
C ASP A 86 -22.97 7.01 -5.52
N ASN A 87 -22.89 5.80 -4.97
CA ASN A 87 -21.85 4.80 -5.08
C ASN A 87 -22.29 3.68 -6.02
N ILE A 88 -21.99 3.83 -7.31
CA ILE A 88 -21.93 2.68 -8.22
C ILE A 88 -20.69 1.87 -7.77
N GLY A 89 -20.74 0.53 -7.81
CA GLY A 89 -19.60 -0.33 -7.50
C GLY A 89 -18.40 -0.09 -8.42
N TYR A 90 -17.42 -1.00 -8.46
CA TYR A 90 -16.31 -0.90 -9.41
C TYR A 90 -16.81 -0.55 -10.83
N GLY A 91 -16.28 0.52 -11.41
CA GLY A 91 -16.54 0.91 -12.79
C GLY A 91 -16.07 -0.18 -13.75
N GLU A 92 -16.43 -0.06 -15.03
CA GLU A 92 -16.05 -1.04 -16.07
C GLU A 92 -14.53 -1.24 -16.19
N ASN A 93 -13.76 -0.24 -15.75
CA ASN A 93 -12.30 -0.26 -15.67
C ASN A 93 -11.76 -0.86 -14.35
N GLY A 94 -12.61 -1.46 -13.51
CA GLY A 94 -12.22 -2.07 -12.24
C GLY A 94 -11.86 -1.06 -11.14
N PHE A 95 -12.09 0.24 -11.32
CA PHE A 95 -11.87 1.25 -10.29
C PHE A 95 -13.14 1.53 -9.50
N MET A 96 -13.08 1.65 -8.18
CA MET A 96 -14.22 2.18 -7.42
C MET A 96 -14.45 3.65 -7.82
N PRO A 97 -15.64 4.04 -8.32
CA PRO A 97 -15.93 5.37 -8.84
C PRO A 97 -16.10 6.42 -7.73
N TYR A 98 -16.02 6.03 -6.45
CA TYR A 98 -16.01 6.93 -5.28
C TYR A 98 -14.75 7.79 -5.14
N ARG A 99 -14.09 8.10 -6.27
CA ARG A 99 -12.89 8.92 -6.39
C ARG A 99 -13.15 10.43 -6.45
N ASN A 100 -14.36 10.90 -6.16
CA ASN A 100 -14.61 12.29 -5.79
C ASN A 100 -14.75 12.36 -4.25
N PRO A 101 -13.65 12.18 -3.50
CA PRO A 101 -13.73 12.27 -2.07
C PRO A 101 -14.15 13.69 -1.69
N ASP A 102 -15.09 13.81 -0.76
CA ASP A 102 -15.60 15.09 -0.27
C ASP A 102 -14.42 16.02 0.14
N PRO A 103 -14.17 17.13 -0.56
CA PRO A 103 -13.03 18.00 -0.31
C PRO A 103 -12.98 18.51 1.13
N GLU A 104 -14.14 18.71 1.77
CA GLU A 104 -14.22 19.20 3.15
C GLU A 104 -13.72 18.16 4.17
N LYS A 105 -13.58 16.90 3.76
CA LYS A 105 -13.12 15.78 4.60
C LYS A 105 -11.66 15.41 4.41
N THR A 106 -10.87 16.13 3.60
CA THR A 106 -9.46 15.76 3.34
C THR A 106 -8.65 15.62 4.62
N GLN A 107 -8.70 16.64 5.48
CA GLN A 107 -7.99 16.63 6.77
C GLN A 107 -8.40 15.44 7.64
N TRP A 108 -9.69 15.09 7.65
CA TRP A 108 -10.17 13.91 8.37
C TRP A 108 -9.64 12.60 7.77
N ARG A 109 -9.62 12.47 6.44
CA ARG A 109 -9.11 11.26 5.76
C ARG A 109 -7.64 11.01 6.07
N PHE A 110 -6.80 12.04 5.99
CA PHE A 110 -5.39 11.95 6.36
C PHE A 110 -5.22 11.56 7.83
N LYS A 111 -5.93 12.23 8.74
CA LYS A 111 -5.92 11.87 10.18
C LYS A 111 -6.35 10.43 10.41
N ASN A 112 -7.43 10.00 9.78
CA ASN A 112 -7.99 8.67 9.95
C ASN A 112 -7.02 7.61 9.40
N SER A 113 -6.45 7.82 8.22
CA SER A 113 -5.53 6.87 7.61
C SER A 113 -4.24 6.71 8.41
N ILE A 114 -3.66 7.80 8.95
CA ILE A 114 -2.52 7.73 9.88
C ILE A 114 -2.90 6.97 11.18
N ASN A 115 -4.09 7.24 11.74
CA ASN A 115 -4.57 6.50 12.92
C ASN A 115 -4.72 4.99 12.63
N VAL A 116 -5.26 4.63 11.45
CA VAL A 116 -5.35 3.24 11.01
C VAL A 116 -3.95 2.65 10.92
N TYR A 117 -3.00 3.34 10.30
CA TYR A 117 -1.62 2.87 10.26
C TYR A 117 -1.06 2.59 11.67
N TYR A 118 -1.22 3.49 12.63
CA TYR A 118 -0.71 3.24 13.99
C TYR A 118 -1.38 2.05 14.67
N ASN A 119 -2.70 1.92 14.55
CA ASN A 119 -3.42 0.82 15.19
C ASN A 119 -3.01 -0.57 14.68
N PHE A 120 -2.58 -0.68 13.43
CA PHE A 120 -2.26 -1.96 12.80
C PHE A 120 -0.76 -2.21 12.64
N ASN A 121 0.03 -1.16 12.46
CA ASN A 121 1.40 -1.26 11.97
C ASN A 121 2.42 -0.45 12.80
N ALA A 122 2.02 0.21 13.89
CA ALA A 122 2.98 0.92 14.76
C ALA A 122 3.96 -0.04 15.45
N LYS A 123 3.48 -1.24 15.83
CA LYS A 123 4.36 -2.31 16.29
C LYS A 123 4.89 -3.03 15.06
N TYR A 124 6.21 -2.96 14.88
CA TYR A 124 6.86 -3.52 13.72
C TYR A 124 8.00 -4.45 14.13
N GLN A 125 8.18 -5.51 13.36
CA GLN A 125 9.40 -6.30 13.38
C GLN A 125 9.66 -6.76 11.95
N LEU A 126 10.78 -6.32 11.39
CA LEU A 126 11.21 -6.76 10.06
C LEU A 126 11.31 -8.28 10.07
N SER A 127 10.60 -8.87 9.12
CA SER A 127 10.28 -10.28 9.16
C SER A 127 11.24 -11.13 8.32
N THR A 128 11.35 -12.40 8.67
CA THR A 128 11.93 -13.42 7.79
C THR A 128 11.22 -13.55 6.43
N PRO A 129 9.95 -13.13 6.24
CA PRO A 129 9.29 -13.02 4.95
C PRO A 129 9.99 -12.22 3.82
N LEU A 130 11.16 -11.62 4.04
CA LEU A 130 12.06 -11.32 2.90
C LEU A 130 12.44 -12.58 2.10
N ASP A 131 12.41 -13.76 2.72
CA ASP A 131 12.50 -15.03 2.02
C ASP A 131 11.30 -15.30 1.10
N GLU A 132 10.11 -14.76 1.41
CA GLU A 132 8.96 -14.83 0.49
C GLU A 132 9.19 -13.97 -0.75
N LEU A 133 9.85 -12.80 -0.61
CA LEU A 133 10.26 -12.00 -1.76
C LEU A 133 11.29 -12.75 -2.63
N LYS A 134 12.27 -13.43 -2.01
CA LYS A 134 13.21 -14.30 -2.75
C LYS A 134 12.47 -15.39 -3.52
N LYS A 135 11.51 -16.08 -2.88
CA LYS A 135 10.66 -17.08 -3.56
C LYS A 135 9.89 -16.48 -4.73
N ILE A 136 9.35 -15.27 -4.59
CA ILE A 136 8.67 -14.57 -5.70
C ILE A 136 9.65 -14.34 -6.87
N VAL A 137 10.86 -13.85 -6.59
CA VAL A 137 11.89 -13.63 -7.61
C VAL A 137 12.28 -14.96 -8.27
N ASP A 138 12.52 -16.01 -7.48
CA ASP A 138 12.87 -17.34 -7.98
C ASP A 138 11.76 -17.94 -8.85
N LEU A 139 10.49 -17.79 -8.45
CA LEU A 139 9.33 -18.20 -9.24
C LEU A 139 9.29 -17.48 -10.59
N CYS A 140 9.48 -16.15 -10.59
CA CYS A 140 9.51 -15.39 -11.83
C CYS A 140 10.65 -15.84 -12.74
N GLN A 141 11.84 -16.07 -12.19
CA GLN A 141 12.99 -16.56 -12.96
C GLN A 141 12.75 -17.96 -13.54
N GLN A 142 12.24 -18.90 -12.74
CA GLN A 142 11.93 -20.26 -13.16
C GLN A 142 10.92 -20.29 -14.31
N HIS A 143 9.91 -19.42 -14.25
CA HIS A 143 8.85 -19.32 -15.25
C HIS A 143 9.16 -18.34 -16.39
N LYS A 144 10.36 -17.72 -16.39
CA LYS A 144 10.78 -16.70 -17.38
C LYS A 144 9.85 -15.49 -17.44
N ILE A 145 9.26 -15.13 -16.31
CA ILE A 145 8.40 -13.96 -16.13
C ILE A 145 9.29 -12.76 -15.82
N LYS A 146 9.14 -11.67 -16.56
CA LYS A 146 9.78 -10.39 -16.23
C LYS A 146 9.13 -9.85 -14.96
N LEU A 147 9.93 -9.65 -13.92
CA LEU A 147 9.50 -9.00 -12.69
C LEU A 147 10.01 -7.56 -12.67
N ILE A 148 9.10 -6.61 -12.45
CA ILE A 148 9.46 -5.23 -12.13
C ILE A 148 8.86 -4.87 -10.77
N SER A 149 9.71 -4.63 -9.79
CA SER A 149 9.29 -4.27 -8.43
C SER A 149 9.32 -2.76 -8.25
N PHE A 150 8.39 -2.22 -7.47
CA PHE A 150 8.42 -0.83 -7.03
C PHE A 150 7.96 -0.67 -5.57
N ILE A 151 8.41 0.38 -4.91
CA ILE A 151 7.91 0.81 -3.60
C ILE A 151 6.89 1.92 -3.82
N SER A 152 5.67 1.75 -3.29
CA SER A 152 4.54 2.63 -3.55
C SER A 152 4.80 4.10 -3.15
N PRO A 153 4.30 5.08 -3.91
CA PRO A 153 4.41 6.51 -3.58
C PRO A 153 3.37 6.92 -2.54
N SER A 154 3.41 6.39 -1.32
CA SER A 154 2.56 6.96 -0.26
C SER A 154 2.94 8.44 -0.02
N HIS A 155 1.98 9.23 0.41
CA HIS A 155 2.21 10.63 0.77
C HIS A 155 3.25 10.71 1.90
N VAL A 156 4.05 11.76 1.94
CA VAL A 156 5.14 11.92 2.93
C VAL A 156 4.71 11.82 4.38
N THR A 157 3.45 12.13 4.70
CA THR A 157 2.91 11.92 6.07
C THR A 157 2.82 10.45 6.48
N GLN A 158 2.75 9.51 5.53
CA GLN A 158 2.90 8.08 5.81
C GLN A 158 4.34 7.75 6.25
N TRP A 159 5.34 8.35 5.61
CA TRP A 159 6.75 8.17 5.97
C TRP A 159 7.09 8.81 7.31
N GLU A 160 6.54 9.99 7.58
CA GLU A 160 6.63 10.61 8.91
C GLU A 160 5.91 9.78 9.98
N ALA A 161 4.81 9.09 9.64
CA ALA A 161 4.18 8.17 10.57
C ALA A 161 5.10 7.00 10.94
N ILE A 162 5.81 6.38 9.98
CA ILE A 162 6.85 5.37 10.25
C ILE A 162 7.96 5.96 11.12
N ARG A 163 8.41 7.19 10.86
CA ARG A 163 9.44 7.83 11.70
C ARG A 163 8.96 8.01 13.14
N ALA A 164 7.71 8.44 13.31
CA ALA A 164 7.13 8.71 14.62
C ALA A 164 6.99 7.45 15.49
N THR A 165 6.96 6.24 14.89
CA THR A 165 6.99 4.97 15.63
C THR A 165 8.40 4.55 16.06
N GLY A 166 9.44 5.23 15.57
CA GLY A 166 10.84 4.86 15.79
C GLY A 166 11.40 3.89 14.75
N GLU A 167 10.61 3.50 13.75
CA GLU A 167 10.97 2.44 12.80
C GLU A 167 11.69 2.93 11.54
N TRP A 168 12.19 4.16 11.54
CA TRP A 168 12.84 4.72 10.35
C TRP A 168 14.10 3.96 9.94
N SER A 169 14.96 3.60 10.90
CA SER A 169 16.14 2.79 10.61
C SER A 169 15.75 1.44 10.03
N THR A 170 14.71 0.81 10.59
CA THR A 170 14.17 -0.46 10.09
C THR A 170 13.61 -0.32 8.67
N PHE A 171 12.99 0.80 8.34
CA PHE A 171 12.52 1.08 6.98
C PHE A 171 13.67 1.23 5.98
N GLU A 172 14.77 1.87 6.38
CA GLU A 172 15.98 1.94 5.56
C GLU A 172 16.65 0.57 5.40
N ASP A 173 16.75 -0.22 6.48
CA ASP A 173 17.29 -1.58 6.45
C ASP A 173 16.45 -2.50 5.57
N TRP A 174 15.13 -2.39 5.63
CA TRP A 174 14.25 -3.10 4.71
C TRP A 174 14.56 -2.78 3.24
N LYS A 175 14.76 -1.50 2.88
CA LYS A 175 15.14 -1.13 1.51
C LYS A 175 16.50 -1.73 1.11
N ARG A 176 17.48 -1.74 2.03
CA ARG A 176 18.77 -2.40 1.80
C ARG A 176 18.59 -3.89 1.51
N GLU A 177 17.81 -4.59 2.33
CA GLU A 177 17.59 -6.02 2.14
C GLU A 177 16.79 -6.33 0.87
N VAL A 178 15.82 -5.49 0.48
CA VAL A 178 15.08 -5.63 -0.77
C VAL A 178 16.01 -5.52 -1.98
N VAL A 179 16.91 -4.52 -2.02
CA VAL A 179 17.79 -4.32 -3.19
C VAL A 179 18.83 -5.43 -3.37
N GLU A 180 19.18 -6.14 -2.30
CA GLU A 180 20.02 -7.35 -2.39
C GLU A 180 19.30 -8.51 -3.09
N ILE A 181 17.96 -8.53 -3.05
CA ILE A 181 17.13 -9.57 -3.66
C ILE A 181 16.76 -9.19 -5.10
N THR A 182 16.35 -7.95 -5.33
CA THR A 182 15.95 -7.47 -6.66
C THR A 182 16.07 -5.94 -6.76
N PRO A 183 16.53 -5.38 -7.89
CA PRO A 183 16.42 -3.94 -8.14
C PRO A 183 14.96 -3.50 -8.06
N VAL A 184 14.72 -2.32 -7.49
CA VAL A 184 13.36 -1.82 -7.24
C VAL A 184 13.28 -0.34 -7.59
N PHE A 185 12.17 0.08 -8.20
CA PHE A 185 11.87 1.51 -8.35
C PHE A 185 11.35 2.06 -7.02
N ASP A 186 12.08 2.97 -6.40
CA ASP A 186 11.65 3.61 -5.16
C ASP A 186 10.91 4.92 -5.44
N PHE A 187 9.61 4.92 -5.16
CA PHE A 187 8.79 6.12 -5.21
C PHE A 187 8.49 6.73 -3.81
N SER A 188 9.02 6.13 -2.74
CA SER A 188 8.75 6.52 -1.32
C SER A 188 9.63 7.66 -0.78
N GLY A 189 10.14 8.52 -1.65
CA GLY A 189 10.95 9.69 -1.27
C GLY A 189 10.13 10.92 -0.88
N TYR A 190 10.82 12.01 -0.53
CA TYR A 190 10.26 13.35 -0.40
C TYR A 190 10.49 14.06 -1.73
N ASN A 191 9.52 13.98 -2.64
CA ASN A 191 9.63 14.45 -4.02
C ASN A 191 8.42 15.30 -4.41
N SER A 192 8.46 15.82 -5.65
CA SER A 192 7.45 16.68 -6.25
C SER A 192 6.02 16.10 -6.25
N ILE A 193 5.88 14.77 -6.21
CA ILE A 193 4.57 14.10 -6.19
C ILE A 193 4.13 13.80 -4.77
N THR A 194 4.98 13.15 -3.97
CA THR A 194 4.65 12.63 -2.63
C THR A 194 4.47 13.70 -1.57
N SER A 195 4.96 14.92 -1.84
CA SER A 195 4.95 16.05 -0.92
C SER A 195 3.83 17.06 -1.21
N GLU A 196 2.77 16.62 -1.89
CA GLU A 196 1.58 17.45 -2.17
C GLU A 196 1.04 18.07 -0.87
N PRO A 197 0.96 19.40 -0.76
CA PRO A 197 0.38 20.04 0.42
C PRO A 197 -1.06 19.57 0.71
N ILE A 198 -1.39 19.39 1.99
CA ILE A 198 -2.71 18.82 2.37
C ILE A 198 -3.78 19.93 2.42
N TYR A 199 -4.53 20.06 1.33
CA TYR A 199 -5.68 20.98 1.22
C TYR A 199 -6.97 20.25 0.85
N ASN A 200 -8.09 20.97 0.74
CA ASN A 200 -9.38 20.35 0.43
C ASN A 200 -9.37 19.66 -0.95
N GLU A 201 -8.72 20.29 -1.94
CA GLU A 201 -8.58 19.77 -3.29
C GLU A 201 -7.19 19.16 -3.45
N MET A 202 -7.14 17.83 -3.48
CA MET A 202 -5.93 17.06 -3.71
C MET A 202 -5.94 16.49 -5.13
N GLU A 203 -4.83 16.57 -5.83
CA GLU A 203 -4.63 16.03 -7.16
C GLU A 203 -3.95 14.65 -7.14
N ASN A 204 -2.99 14.45 -6.24
CA ASN A 204 -2.16 13.24 -6.23
C ASN A 204 -2.69 12.19 -5.25
N TYR A 205 -3.44 12.60 -4.22
CA TYR A 205 -3.85 11.71 -3.12
C TYR A 205 -5.32 11.84 -2.67
N THR A 206 -5.95 10.72 -2.31
CA THR A 206 -7.22 10.72 -1.57
C THR A 206 -7.01 10.79 -0.06
N ASP A 207 -5.99 10.08 0.42
CA ASP A 207 -5.44 10.10 1.78
C ASP A 207 -3.94 9.79 1.71
N ASN A 208 -3.28 9.56 2.86
CA ASN A 208 -1.83 9.41 2.87
C ASN A 208 -1.29 8.10 2.25
N SER A 209 -2.15 7.14 1.90
CA SER A 209 -1.76 5.86 1.29
C SER A 209 -2.37 5.63 -0.10
N HIS A 210 -3.51 6.25 -0.41
CA HIS A 210 -4.24 6.02 -1.65
C HIS A 210 -3.98 7.14 -2.67
N TYR A 211 -3.10 6.87 -3.64
CA TYR A 211 -2.79 7.77 -4.74
C TYR A 211 -3.82 7.70 -5.88
N THR A 212 -3.95 8.79 -6.63
CA THR A 212 -4.90 8.96 -7.74
C THR A 212 -4.44 8.23 -9.00
N PRO A 213 -5.32 7.99 -10.00
CA PRO A 213 -4.88 7.36 -11.25
C PRO A 213 -3.87 8.22 -12.01
N LYS A 214 -3.86 9.55 -11.81
CA LYS A 214 -2.80 10.44 -12.31
C LYS A 214 -1.43 9.96 -11.84
N VAL A 215 -1.25 9.74 -10.54
CA VAL A 215 0.00 9.22 -9.97
C VAL A 215 0.27 7.79 -10.45
N GLY A 216 -0.76 6.95 -10.55
CA GLY A 216 -0.65 5.60 -11.10
C GLY A 216 -0.07 5.59 -12.52
N ASN A 217 -0.50 6.51 -13.38
CA ASN A 217 0.05 6.66 -14.72
C ASN A 217 1.53 7.09 -14.66
N LEU A 218 1.90 8.04 -13.81
CA LEU A 218 3.32 8.45 -13.66
C LEU A 218 4.22 7.28 -13.23
N ILE A 219 3.75 6.39 -12.34
CA ILE A 219 4.47 5.17 -11.96
C ILE A 219 4.67 4.26 -13.18
N LEU A 220 3.60 3.99 -13.93
CA LEU A 220 3.65 3.11 -15.10
C LEU A 220 4.53 3.70 -16.20
N ASN A 221 4.42 5.00 -16.46
CA ASN A 221 5.28 5.74 -17.38
C ASN A 221 6.74 5.49 -16.99
N ARG A 222 7.16 5.80 -15.76
CA ARG A 222 8.53 5.58 -15.26
C ARG A 222 9.00 4.14 -15.40
N ILE A 223 8.19 3.17 -14.97
CA ILE A 223 8.57 1.75 -14.92
C ILE A 223 8.69 1.13 -16.31
N LEU A 224 7.82 1.55 -17.25
CA LEU A 224 7.72 0.98 -18.59
C LEU A 224 8.49 1.77 -19.65
N ASP A 225 9.25 2.79 -19.24
CA ASP A 225 9.98 3.70 -20.14
C ASP A 225 9.04 4.33 -21.19
N TYR A 226 7.84 4.71 -20.75
CA TYR A 226 6.80 5.30 -21.57
C TYR A 226 6.59 6.76 -21.14
N GLU A 227 6.45 7.70 -22.09
CA GLU A 227 6.20 9.14 -21.82
C GLU A 227 7.07 9.70 -20.66
N GLN A 228 8.39 9.44 -20.70
CA GLN A 228 9.31 9.80 -19.62
C GLN A 228 9.36 11.31 -19.34
N GLU A 229 9.14 12.11 -20.38
CA GLU A 229 9.05 13.56 -20.30
C GLU A 229 7.91 14.07 -19.40
N GLU A 230 6.87 13.25 -19.17
CA GLU A 230 5.77 13.58 -18.26
C GLU A 230 6.10 13.24 -16.80
N VAL A 231 7.12 12.42 -16.54
CA VAL A 231 7.47 11.98 -15.18
C VAL A 231 8.54 12.89 -14.59
N PRO A 232 8.28 13.54 -13.43
CA PRO A 232 9.29 14.33 -12.75
C PRO A 232 10.57 13.53 -12.47
N GLU A 233 11.74 14.12 -12.71
CA GLU A 233 13.04 13.43 -12.56
C GLU A 233 13.23 12.83 -11.16
N ASP A 234 12.70 13.49 -10.13
CA ASP A 234 12.79 13.09 -8.73
C ASP A 234 11.77 12.00 -8.30
N PHE A 235 10.93 11.52 -9.22
CA PHE A 235 9.85 10.56 -8.95
C PHE A 235 10.11 9.18 -9.55
N GLY A 236 10.51 8.20 -8.72
CA GLY A 236 10.71 6.80 -9.12
C GLY A 236 12.15 6.49 -9.50
N ILE A 237 13.02 6.40 -8.50
CA ILE A 237 14.46 6.15 -8.70
C ILE A 237 14.72 4.65 -8.65
N LEU A 238 15.35 4.08 -9.69
CA LEU A 238 15.77 2.69 -9.67
C LEU A 238 16.93 2.51 -8.69
N ILE A 239 16.69 1.78 -7.61
CA ILE A 239 17.68 1.49 -6.57
C ILE A 239 18.17 0.04 -6.65
N ASN A 240 19.43 -0.14 -6.27
CA ASN A 240 20.18 -1.39 -6.26
C ASN A 240 21.33 -1.30 -5.22
N PRO A 241 22.08 -2.39 -4.97
CA PRO A 241 23.16 -2.37 -3.98
C PRO A 241 24.23 -1.29 -4.22
N GLY A 242 24.41 -0.87 -5.48
CA GLY A 242 25.42 0.14 -5.86
C GLY A 242 25.03 1.59 -5.56
N ASN A 243 23.75 1.90 -5.35
CA ASN A 243 23.28 3.27 -5.12
C ASN A 243 22.39 3.46 -3.89
N ILE A 244 22.06 2.40 -3.15
CA ILE A 244 21.13 2.47 -2.02
C ILE A 244 21.56 3.48 -0.95
N GLU A 245 22.83 3.51 -0.54
CA GLU A 245 23.27 4.40 0.55
C GLU A 245 23.23 5.89 0.17
N SER A 246 23.56 6.23 -1.07
CA SER A 246 23.48 7.62 -1.53
C SER A 246 22.02 8.06 -1.67
N HIS A 247 21.14 7.16 -2.13
CA HIS A 247 19.70 7.39 -2.20
C HIS A 247 19.07 7.62 -0.81
N LEU A 248 19.38 6.77 0.18
CA LEU A 248 18.89 6.94 1.55
C LEU A 248 19.41 8.25 2.18
N THR A 249 20.66 8.61 1.91
CA THR A 249 21.23 9.90 2.34
C THR A 249 20.46 11.07 1.74
N LYS A 250 20.13 11.00 0.45
CA LYS A 250 19.32 12.03 -0.22
C LYS A 250 17.93 12.15 0.41
N ILE A 251 17.23 11.03 0.65
CA ILE A 251 15.91 11.02 1.29
C ILE A 251 15.95 11.72 2.67
N ARG A 252 16.98 11.47 3.48
CA ARG A 252 17.14 12.16 4.77
C ARG A 252 17.31 13.67 4.60
N GLN A 253 18.11 14.10 3.63
CA GLN A 253 18.33 15.53 3.35
C GLN A 253 17.05 16.21 2.84
N ASP A 254 16.36 15.59 1.88
CA ASP A 254 15.11 16.09 1.33
C ASP A 254 14.04 16.21 2.42
N ARG A 255 13.99 15.24 3.35
CA ARG A 255 13.10 15.26 4.51
C ARG A 255 13.35 16.46 5.43
N GLU A 256 14.60 16.80 5.73
CA GLU A 256 14.90 17.97 6.57
C GLU A 256 14.44 19.27 5.92
N VAL A 257 14.61 19.39 4.60
CA VAL A 257 14.11 20.54 3.83
C VAL A 257 12.58 20.58 3.85
N TRP A 258 11.93 19.45 3.58
CA TRP A 258 10.47 19.33 3.59
C TRP A 258 9.89 19.65 4.98
N ALA A 259 10.42 19.07 6.05
CA ALA A 259 9.92 19.26 7.41
C ALA A 259 10.04 20.71 7.89
N LYS A 260 11.11 21.41 7.47
CA LYS A 260 11.29 22.84 7.75
C LYS A 260 10.21 23.69 7.06
N ASN A 261 9.82 23.31 5.85
CA ASN A 261 8.88 24.06 5.03
C ASN A 261 7.40 23.68 5.29
N ASN A 262 7.14 22.53 5.93
CA ASN A 262 5.80 21.98 6.17
C ASN A 262 5.60 21.66 7.67
N PRO A 263 5.74 22.65 8.57
CA PRO A 263 5.67 22.41 10.01
C PRO A 263 4.29 21.95 10.49
N ASP A 264 3.21 22.31 9.77
CA ASP A 264 1.85 21.94 10.13
C ASP A 264 1.58 20.45 9.89
N GLU A 265 2.08 19.88 8.79
CA GLU A 265 2.01 18.45 8.49
C GLU A 265 2.87 17.63 9.44
N VAL A 266 4.07 18.11 9.80
CA VAL A 266 4.91 17.49 10.82
C VAL A 266 4.17 17.46 12.17
N LYS A 267 3.56 18.58 12.55
CA LYS A 267 2.77 18.70 13.77
C LYS A 267 1.54 17.78 13.75
N LEU A 268 0.85 17.69 12.61
CA LEU A 268 -0.30 16.80 12.41
C LEU A 268 0.04 15.35 12.74
N VAL A 269 1.12 14.81 12.17
CA VAL A 269 1.56 13.43 12.42
C VAL A 269 1.90 13.23 13.89
N LYS A 270 2.65 14.18 14.48
CA LYS A 270 3.03 14.13 15.90
C LYS A 270 1.82 14.10 16.83
N GLU A 271 0.84 14.98 16.63
CA GLU A 271 -0.37 15.03 17.47
C GLU A 271 -1.20 13.73 17.40
N ILE A 272 -1.21 13.07 16.25
CA ILE A 272 -1.89 11.77 16.10
C ILE A 272 -1.12 10.70 16.86
N LYS A 273 0.21 10.71 16.79
CA LYS A 273 1.07 9.77 17.52
C LYS A 273 0.94 9.94 19.04
N ASP A 274 0.97 11.17 19.54
CA ASP A 274 0.82 11.47 20.97
C ASP A 274 -0.50 10.90 21.51
N LYS A 275 -1.61 11.12 20.80
CA LYS A 275 -2.94 10.54 21.16
C LYS A 275 -2.98 9.02 21.09
N TYR A 276 -2.24 8.41 20.17
CA TYR A 276 -2.14 6.95 20.09
C TYR A 276 -1.39 6.40 21.30
N ASP A 277 -0.29 7.04 21.72
CA ASP A 277 0.49 6.62 22.88
C ASP A 277 -0.27 6.78 24.19
N GLU A 278 -1.01 7.89 24.35
CA GLU A 278 -1.91 8.09 25.50
C GLU A 278 -2.93 6.94 25.62
N LYS A 279 -3.57 6.55 24.52
CA LYS A 279 -4.52 5.43 24.50
C LYS A 279 -3.87 4.08 24.79
N LEU A 280 -2.62 3.89 24.41
CA LEU A 280 -1.88 2.67 24.75
C LEU A 280 -1.55 2.62 26.24
N ALA A 281 -1.12 3.74 26.83
CA ALA A 281 -0.83 3.83 28.26
C ALA A 281 -2.09 3.54 29.10
N GLU A 282 -3.23 4.14 28.76
CA GLU A 282 -4.51 3.89 29.45
C GLU A 282 -4.98 2.43 29.40
N LYS A 283 -4.59 1.68 28.36
CA LYS A 283 -4.88 0.24 28.24
C LYS A 283 -3.92 -0.62 29.05
N ALA A 284 -2.68 -0.18 29.25
CA ALA A 284 -1.67 -0.90 30.03
C ALA A 284 -1.93 -0.82 31.54
N ASP A 285 -2.59 0.26 31.99
CA ASP A 285 -2.96 0.49 33.39
C ASP A 285 -4.28 -0.20 33.83
N LYS A 286 -4.94 -0.96 32.94
CA LYS A 286 -6.17 -1.72 33.18
C LYS A 286 -5.94 -3.22 33.13
#